data_AF-A0A962M6V9-F1
#
_entry.id   AF-A0A962M6V9-F1
#
_cell.length_a   1.000
_cell.length_b   1.000
_cell.length_c   1.000
_cell.angle_alpha   90.00
_cell.angle_beta   90.00
_cell.angle_gamma   90.00
#
_symmetry.space_group_name_H-M   'P 1'
#
loop_
_entity.id
_entity.type
_entity.pdbx_description
1 polymer ?
#
loop_
_entity_poly.entity_id
_entity_poly.type
_entity_poly.pdbx_seq_one_letter_code
_entity_poly.pdbx_strand_id
1 'polypeptide(L)'
;MFAVAYLLVFTVGGFTGMWLSHVGLNISLHDTFYVVAHFHLMLSGSTIIGCFSGFYYYFTSFFGVKYSRFFSYMHLIYYVGGQ
;
A
#
# COMPACT_ATOMS: atom_id res chain seq x y z
N MET A 1 -9.38 -6.32 6.75
CA MET A 1 -9.46 -4.88 6.42
C MET A 1 -8.21 -4.40 5.74
N PHE A 2 -7.02 -4.58 6.35
CA PHE A 2 -5.75 -4.32 5.69
C PHE A 2 -5.59 -5.00 4.32
N ALA A 3 -6.02 -6.27 4.18
CA ALA A 3 -6.00 -6.96 2.88
C ALA A 3 -6.87 -6.30 1.79
N VAL A 4 -8.01 -5.71 2.15
CA VAL A 4 -8.89 -5.01 1.19
C VAL A 4 -8.27 -3.66 0.82
N ALA A 5 -7.75 -2.92 1.82
CA ALA A 5 -7.01 -1.69 1.57
C ALA A 5 -5.78 -1.92 0.69
N TYR A 6 -5.04 -3.00 0.94
CA TYR A 6 -3.93 -3.46 0.09
C TYR A 6 -4.37 -3.65 -1.35
N LEU A 7 -5.44 -4.42 -1.59
CA LEU A 7 -5.94 -4.67 -2.95
C LEU A 7 -6.29 -3.38 -3.67
N LEU A 8 -6.94 -2.43 -3.01
CA LEU A 8 -7.31 -1.15 -3.63
C LEU A 8 -6.08 -0.32 -3.99
N VAL A 9 -5.16 -0.10 -3.05
CA VAL A 9 -3.94 0.70 -3.29
C VAL A 9 -3.04 0.02 -4.33
N PHE A 10 -2.94 -1.31 -4.29
CA PHE A 10 -2.17 -2.10 -5.26
C PHE A 10 -2.75 -2.02 -6.65
N THR A 11 -4.07 -2.04 -6.80
CA THR A 11 -4.71 -1.93 -8.11
C THR A 11 -4.47 -0.55 -8.71
N VAL A 12 -4.56 0.52 -7.92
CA VAL A 12 -4.28 1.90 -8.38
C VAL A 12 -2.80 2.07 -8.72
N GLY A 13 -1.89 1.62 -7.84
CA GLY A 13 -0.44 1.65 -8.10
C GLY A 13 -0.03 0.80 -9.30
N GLY A 14 -0.66 -0.36 -9.49
CA GLY A 14 -0.45 -1.21 -10.67
C GLY A 14 -0.94 -0.54 -11.96
N PHE A 15 -2.07 0.18 -11.91
CA PHE A 15 -2.60 0.90 -13.06
C PHE A 15 -1.68 2.05 -13.50
N THR A 16 -1.09 2.79 -12.56
CA THR A 16 -0.09 3.83 -12.90
C THR A 16 1.19 3.20 -13.48
N GLY A 17 1.58 2.02 -13.02
CA GLY A 17 2.74 1.29 -13.56
C GLY A 17 2.57 0.84 -15.01
N MET A 18 1.35 0.44 -15.39
CA MET A 18 1.05 0.12 -16.80
C MET A 18 1.31 1.32 -17.72
N TRP A 19 1.02 2.54 -17.28
CA TRP A 19 1.34 3.74 -18.07
C TRP A 19 2.85 3.99 -18.20
N LEU A 20 3.64 3.80 -17.12
CA LEU A 20 5.11 3.90 -17.21
C LEU A 20 5.72 2.86 -18.17
N SER A 21 5.10 1.68 -18.28
CA SER A 21 5.60 0.63 -19.18
C SER A 21 5.46 0.98 -20.67
N HIS A 22 4.68 2.02 -21.01
CA HIS A 22 4.49 2.46 -22.39
C HIS A 22 5.61 3.43 -22.79
N VAL A 23 6.47 3.04 -23.74
CA VAL A 23 7.67 3.81 -24.17
C VAL A 23 7.34 5.26 -24.56
N GLY A 24 6.31 5.47 -25.38
CA GLY A 24 5.87 6.80 -25.81
C GLY A 24 5.45 7.74 -24.67
N LEU A 25 4.79 7.21 -23.62
CA LEU A 25 4.39 8.00 -22.46
C LEU A 25 5.53 8.17 -21.46
N ASN A 26 6.38 7.16 -21.31
CA ASN A 26 7.55 7.23 -20.46
C ASN A 26 8.46 8.41 -20.83
N ILE A 27 8.62 8.73 -22.11
CA ILE A 27 9.42 9.90 -22.55
C ILE A 27 8.94 11.21 -21.91
N SER A 28 7.63 11.40 -21.74
CA SER A 28 7.08 12.61 -21.12
C SER A 28 6.99 12.53 -19.59
N LEU A 29 6.97 11.32 -19.04
CA LEU A 29 6.78 11.07 -17.60
C LEU A 29 8.09 10.79 -16.85
N HIS A 30 9.17 10.50 -17.57
CA HIS A 30 10.48 10.21 -17.00
C HIS A 30 10.99 11.39 -16.16
N ASP A 31 11.59 11.09 -15.02
CA ASP A 31 12.10 12.06 -14.04
C ASP A 31 11.07 13.08 -13.53
N THR A 32 9.77 12.77 -13.65
CA THR A 32 8.70 13.59 -13.06
C THR A 32 8.18 12.99 -11.76
N PHE A 33 7.39 13.79 -11.02
CA PHE A 33 6.68 13.33 -9.83
C PHE A 33 5.75 12.14 -10.09
N TYR A 34 5.37 11.86 -11.35
CA TYR A 34 4.58 10.70 -11.70
C TYR A 34 5.30 9.38 -11.39
N VAL A 35 6.60 9.29 -11.70
CA VAL A 35 7.42 8.10 -11.43
C VAL A 35 7.59 7.91 -9.91
N VAL A 36 7.86 8.99 -9.19
CA VAL A 36 7.99 8.97 -7.72
C VAL A 36 6.68 8.53 -7.07
N ALA A 37 5.53 9.06 -7.51
CA ALA A 37 4.23 8.69 -7.00
C ALA A 37 3.90 7.21 -7.28
N HIS A 38 4.20 6.70 -8.48
CA HIS A 38 4.00 5.29 -8.81
C HIS A 38 4.78 4.37 -7.84
N PHE A 39 6.07 4.63 -7.63
CA PHE A 39 6.88 3.84 -6.70
C PHE A 39 6.39 3.93 -5.26
N HIS A 40 6.00 5.12 -4.78
CA HIS A 40 5.47 5.27 -3.43
C HIS A 40 4.14 4.52 -3.25
N LEU A 41 3.19 4.62 -4.19
CA LEU A 41 1.92 3.89 -4.12
C LEU A 41 2.12 2.37 -4.06
N MET A 42 3.15 1.85 -4.74
CA MET A 42 3.41 0.41 -4.79
C MET A 42 4.28 -0.10 -3.63
N LEU A 43 5.35 0.63 -3.29
CA LEU A 43 6.33 0.21 -2.30
C LEU A 43 5.95 0.67 -0.90
N SER A 44 5.65 1.95 -0.69
CA SER A 44 5.18 2.42 0.62
C SER A 44 3.69 2.12 0.82
N GLY A 45 2.83 2.39 -0.16
CA GLY A 45 1.39 2.14 -0.04
C GLY A 45 1.07 0.64 0.07
N SER A 46 1.34 -0.11 -0.99
CA SER A 46 0.84 -1.50 -1.07
C SER A 46 1.69 -2.48 -0.25
N THR A 47 3.01 -2.47 -0.42
CA THR A 47 3.87 -3.50 0.20
C THR A 47 3.85 -3.43 1.73
N ILE A 48 3.87 -2.23 2.30
CA ILE A 48 3.86 -2.05 3.76
C ILE A 48 2.47 -2.40 4.35
N ILE A 49 1.36 -2.02 3.71
CA ILE A 49 0.01 -2.42 4.14
C ILE A 49 -0.15 -3.95 4.10
N GLY A 50 0.40 -4.60 3.07
CA GLY A 50 0.44 -6.06 2.98
C GLY A 50 1.21 -6.69 4.15
N CYS A 51 2.37 -6.13 4.50
CA CYS A 51 3.15 -6.56 5.65
C CYS A 51 2.37 -6.40 6.97
N PHE A 52 1.69 -5.27 7.17
CA PHE A 52 0.84 -5.06 8.35
C PHE A 52 -0.36 -6.01 8.38
N SER A 53 -0.94 -6.37 7.22
CA SER A 53 -1.98 -7.39 7.17
C SER A 53 -1.47 -8.73 7.68
N GLY A 54 -0.26 -9.14 7.31
CA GLY A 54 0.40 -10.33 7.83
C GLY A 54 0.67 -10.23 9.33
N PHE A 55 1.22 -9.09 9.78
CA PHE A 55 1.49 -8.85 11.20
C PHE A 55 0.23 -8.98 12.05
N TYR A 56 -0.86 -8.28 11.72
CA TYR A 56 -2.12 -8.35 12.47
C TYR A 56 -2.81 -9.72 12.38
N TYR A 57 -2.56 -10.49 11.32
CA TYR A 57 -3.09 -11.85 11.19
C TYR A 57 -2.37 -12.83 12.13
N TYR A 58 -1.03 -12.77 12.17
CA TYR A 58 -0.23 -13.69 12.99
C TYR A 58 0.03 -13.20 14.41
N PHE A 59 -0.30 -11.94 14.75
CA PHE A 59 -0.02 -11.34 16.06
C PHE A 59 -0.50 -12.19 17.24
N THR A 60 -1.76 -12.66 17.20
CA THR A 60 -2.30 -13.50 18.27
C THR A 60 -1.65 -14.88 18.33
N SER A 61 -1.12 -15.39 17.21
CA SER A 61 -0.37 -16.66 17.19
C SER A 61 1.03 -16.53 17.79
N PHE A 62 1.69 -15.38 17.63
CA PHE A 62 3.04 -15.16 18.17
C PHE A 62 3.02 -14.77 19.65
N PHE A 63 2.11 -13.90 20.07
CA PHE A 63 2.12 -13.31 21.42
C PHE A 63 1.05 -13.88 22.35
N GLY A 64 0.12 -14.70 21.85
CA GLY A 64 -0.98 -15.25 22.65
C GLY A 64 -2.00 -14.22 23.16
N VAL A 65 -1.85 -12.94 22.80
CA VAL A 65 -2.73 -11.84 23.20
C VAL A 65 -3.55 -11.32 22.02
N LYS A 66 -4.80 -10.91 22.30
CA LYS A 66 -5.66 -10.26 21.31
C LYS A 66 -5.40 -8.76 21.31
N TYR A 67 -5.20 -8.18 20.13
CA TYR A 67 -5.14 -6.73 19.97
C TYR A 67 -6.56 -6.13 19.98
N SER A 68 -6.68 -4.87 20.40
CA SER A 68 -7.94 -4.15 20.32
C SER A 68 -8.24 -3.78 18.87
N ARG A 69 -9.45 -4.11 18.42
CA ARG A 69 -9.91 -3.81 17.06
C ARG A 69 -9.87 -2.30 16.78
N PHE A 70 -10.25 -1.47 17.75
CA PHE A 70 -10.31 -0.01 17.59
C PHE A 70 -8.96 0.59 17.15
N PHE A 71 -7.86 0.21 17.80
CA PHE A 71 -6.52 0.67 17.43
C PHE A 71 -6.08 0.19 16.06
N SER A 72 -6.49 -1.02 15.65
CA SER A 72 -6.22 -1.56 14.32
C SER A 72 -6.91 -0.75 13.21
N TYR A 73 -8.14 -0.29 13.45
CA TYR A 73 -8.84 0.62 12.53
C TYR A 73 -8.17 1.99 12.46
N MET A 74 -7.84 2.58 13.61
CA MET A 74 -7.14 3.87 13.67
C MET A 74 -5.80 3.81 12.93
N HIS A 75 -5.04 2.72 13.10
CA HIS A 75 -3.79 2.50 12.37
C HIS A 75 -4.03 2.48 10.86
N LEU A 76 -5.03 1.73 10.39
CA LEU A 76 -5.34 1.65 8.96
C LEU A 76 -5.69 3.03 8.37
N ILE A 77 -6.56 3.78 9.05
CA ILE A 77 -7.02 5.09 8.56
C ILE A 77 -5.87 6.10 8.56
N TYR A 78 -5.08 6.15 9.63
CA TYR A 78 -3.93 7.04 9.72
C TYR A 78 -2.91 6.74 8.62
N TYR A 79 -2.62 5.45 8.39
CA TYR A 79 -1.65 5.04 7.37
C TYR A 79 -2.14 5.34 5.95
N VAL A 80 -3.40 5.02 5.63
CA VAL A 80 -3.97 5.27 4.30
C VAL A 80 -4.17 6.76 4.04
N GLY A 81 -4.54 7.55 5.06
CA GLY A 81 -4.73 9.00 4.90
C GLY A 81 -3.43 9.80 4.84
N GLY A 82 -2.30 9.23 5.25
CA GLY A 82 -0.98 9.87 5.21
C GLY A 82 -0.15 9.55 3.97
N GLN A 83 -0.62 8.66 3.10
CA GLN A 83 -0.01 8.30 1.81
C GLN A 83 -0.57 9.18 0.70
#